data_AF-A0AA43H1Y4-F1
#
_entry.id   AF-A0AA43H1Y4-F1
#
_cell.length_a   1.000
_cell.length_b   1.000
_cell.length_c   1.000
_cell.angle_alpha   90.00
_cell.angle_beta   90.00
_cell.angle_gamma   90.00
#
_symmetry.space_group_name_H-M   'P 1'
#
loop_
_entity.id
_entity.type
_entity.pdbx_description
1 polymer ?
#
loop_
_entity_poly.entity_id
_entity_poly.type
_entity_poly.pdbx_seq_one_letter_code
_entity_poly.pdbx_strand_id
1 'polypeptide(L)'
;MNSTNLLEQKLARWQEIISNNPHDPKAYVQRGMVHFQLANIHASIADFDNAEKLEPRLTPYLWQRGLSYYYAGRFAEGAGQFEVDLTVNYQDMEETLWRYLCVAQTNGVTPARQCLLEVKNDPRLVMRRLYDLYAGGCSPDDLLKLTINQDKRTKFYSHLYVGLYFEAENQIELSQQHIGQAVQEKIDDYMWYLACVHQKLRSPLFS
;
A
#
# COMPACT_ATOMS: atom_id res chain seq x y z
N MET A 1 1.06 -16.06 20.16
CA MET A 1 0.46 -16.55 18.90
C MET A 1 1.00 -15.73 17.75
N ASN A 2 1.61 -16.37 16.75
CA ASN A 2 2.24 -15.72 15.60
C ASN A 2 1.17 -15.04 14.72
N SER A 3 1.39 -13.82 14.25
CA SER A 3 0.47 -13.08 13.36
C SER A 3 0.09 -13.89 12.12
N THR A 4 1.01 -14.71 11.59
CA THR A 4 0.74 -15.62 10.47
C THR A 4 -0.35 -16.64 10.80
N ASN A 5 -0.33 -17.24 11.99
CA ASN A 5 -1.33 -18.23 12.39
C ASN A 5 -2.75 -17.63 12.49
N LEU A 6 -2.86 -16.38 12.94
CA LEU A 6 -4.14 -15.67 12.95
C LEU A 6 -4.65 -15.39 11.53
N LEU A 7 -3.77 -15.01 10.60
CA LEU A 7 -4.14 -14.75 9.21
C LEU A 7 -4.61 -16.03 8.51
N GLU A 8 -3.95 -17.18 8.74
CA GLU A 8 -4.38 -18.47 8.20
C GLU A 8 -5.77 -18.89 8.73
N GLN A 9 -6.04 -18.66 10.02
CA GLN A 9 -7.38 -18.88 10.59
C GLN A 9 -8.43 -17.95 9.95
N LYS A 10 -8.10 -16.67 9.74
CA LYS A 10 -8.99 -15.73 9.04
C LYS A 10 -9.24 -16.17 7.60
N LEU A 11 -8.21 -16.66 6.90
CA LEU A 11 -8.32 -17.16 5.54
C LEU A 11 -9.29 -18.34 5.47
N ALA A 12 -9.12 -19.33 6.35
CA ALA A 12 -10.02 -20.49 6.43
C ALA A 12 -11.47 -20.09 6.71
N ARG A 13 -11.69 -19.12 7.61
CA ARG A 13 -13.03 -18.60 7.92
C ARG A 13 -13.69 -17.93 6.70
N TRP A 14 -12.96 -17.10 5.95
CA TRP A 14 -13.51 -16.47 4.75
C TRP A 14 -13.78 -17.47 3.64
N GLN A 15 -12.94 -18.50 3.52
CA GLN A 15 -13.19 -19.62 2.60
C GLN A 15 -14.52 -20.32 2.92
N GLU A 16 -14.81 -20.59 4.20
CA GLU A 16 -16.08 -21.18 4.62
C GLU A 16 -17.27 -20.25 4.32
N ILE A 17 -17.16 -18.96 4.64
CA ILE A 17 -18.21 -17.96 4.35
C ILE A 17 -18.54 -17.91 2.85
N ILE A 18 -17.52 -17.84 2.00
CA ILE A 18 -17.70 -17.83 0.54
C ILE A 18 -18.29 -19.14 0.04
N SER A 19 -17.94 -20.28 0.64
CA SER A 19 -18.51 -21.57 0.25
C SER A 19 -20.01 -21.65 0.56
N ASN A 20 -20.44 -21.03 1.66
CA ASN A 20 -21.85 -20.97 2.07
C ASN A 20 -22.64 -19.87 1.34
N ASN A 21 -21.98 -18.78 0.95
CA ASN A 21 -22.58 -17.66 0.22
C ASN A 21 -21.63 -17.12 -0.86
N PRO A 22 -21.60 -17.75 -2.05
CA PRO A 22 -20.63 -17.44 -3.10
C PRO A 22 -20.88 -16.11 -3.82
N HIS A 23 -21.99 -15.43 -3.52
CA HIS A 23 -22.40 -14.16 -4.13
C HIS A 23 -22.26 -12.97 -3.19
N ASP A 24 -21.56 -13.09 -2.06
CA ASP A 24 -21.24 -11.97 -1.18
C ASP A 24 -19.93 -11.29 -1.61
N PRO A 25 -19.96 -10.14 -2.32
CA PRO A 25 -18.75 -9.46 -2.75
C PRO A 25 -17.87 -9.02 -1.57
N LYS A 26 -18.45 -8.71 -0.41
CA LYS A 26 -17.69 -8.26 0.77
C LYS A 26 -16.82 -9.39 1.33
N ALA A 27 -17.30 -10.63 1.27
CA ALA A 27 -16.52 -11.78 1.69
C ALA A 27 -15.26 -11.95 0.84
N TYR A 28 -15.36 -11.74 -0.48
CA TYR A 28 -14.20 -11.73 -1.38
C TYR A 28 -13.24 -10.57 -1.07
N VAL A 29 -13.73 -9.35 -0.84
CA VAL A 29 -12.86 -8.22 -0.42
C VAL A 29 -12.07 -8.57 0.83
N GLN A 30 -12.73 -9.12 1.85
CA GLN A 30 -12.08 -9.50 3.11
C GLN A 30 -11.06 -10.63 2.92
N ARG A 31 -11.36 -11.65 2.12
CA ARG A 31 -10.42 -12.72 1.81
C ARG A 31 -9.23 -12.21 0.99
N GLY A 32 -9.47 -11.32 0.02
CA GLY A 32 -8.45 -10.67 -0.78
C GLY A 32 -7.46 -9.88 0.07
N MET A 33 -7.95 -9.12 1.06
CA MET A 33 -7.10 -8.45 2.05
C MET A 33 -6.24 -9.43 2.84
N VAL A 34 -6.80 -10.56 3.29
CA VAL A 34 -6.04 -11.58 4.04
C VAL A 34 -4.99 -12.27 3.15
N HIS A 35 -5.31 -12.58 1.89
CA HIS A 35 -4.35 -13.09 0.92
C HIS A 35 -3.17 -12.13 0.75
N PHE A 36 -3.44 -10.82 0.61
CA PHE A 36 -2.38 -9.82 0.54
C PHE A 36 -1.49 -9.85 1.78
N GLN A 37 -2.08 -9.86 2.99
CA GLN A 37 -1.33 -9.89 4.25
C GLN A 37 -0.45 -11.14 4.41
N LEU A 38 -0.79 -12.24 3.73
CA LEU A 38 0.02 -13.47 3.65
C LEU A 38 1.08 -13.45 2.53
N ALA A 39 1.13 -12.36 1.75
CA ALA A 39 1.89 -12.19 0.51
C ALA A 39 1.44 -13.11 -0.65
N ASN A 40 0.19 -13.58 -0.62
CA ASN A 40 -0.44 -14.34 -1.70
C ASN A 40 -1.03 -13.38 -2.75
N ILE A 41 -0.18 -12.63 -3.45
CA ILE A 41 -0.57 -11.46 -4.25
C ILE A 41 -1.56 -11.80 -5.37
N HIS A 42 -1.33 -12.86 -6.14
CA HIS A 42 -2.26 -13.23 -7.23
C HIS A 42 -3.64 -13.67 -6.73
N ALA A 43 -3.70 -14.38 -5.59
CA ALA A 43 -4.96 -14.77 -4.98
C ALA A 43 -5.72 -13.54 -4.44
N SER A 44 -4.99 -12.55 -3.90
CA SER A 44 -5.55 -11.27 -3.48
C SER A 44 -6.23 -10.54 -4.63
N ILE A 45 -5.55 -10.42 -5.78
CA ILE A 45 -6.12 -9.82 -6.99
C ILE A 45 -7.37 -10.57 -7.46
N ALA A 46 -7.31 -11.91 -7.52
CA ALA A 46 -8.43 -12.72 -7.99
C ALA A 46 -9.69 -12.52 -7.12
N ASP A 47 -9.52 -12.34 -5.81
CA ASP A 47 -10.62 -12.03 -4.91
C ASP A 47 -11.20 -10.65 -5.12
N PHE A 48 -10.37 -9.62 -5.30
CA PHE A 48 -10.86 -8.28 -5.64
C PHE A 48 -11.58 -8.26 -7.01
N ASP A 49 -11.06 -8.98 -8.00
CA ASP A 49 -11.69 -9.11 -9.32
C ASP A 49 -13.05 -9.82 -9.23
N ASN A 50 -13.20 -10.81 -8.34
CA ASN A 50 -14.49 -11.46 -8.09
C ASN A 50 -15.48 -10.53 -7.37
N ALA A 51 -15.00 -9.75 -6.39
CA ALA A 51 -15.83 -8.75 -5.71
C ALA A 51 -16.37 -7.70 -6.69
N GLU A 52 -15.51 -7.18 -7.58
CA GLU A 52 -15.90 -6.23 -8.64
C GLU A 52 -16.91 -6.85 -9.62
N LYS A 53 -16.72 -8.11 -10.03
CA LYS A 53 -17.70 -8.80 -10.92
C LYS A 53 -19.08 -8.94 -10.29
N LEU A 54 -19.13 -9.22 -8.99
CA LEU A 54 -20.38 -9.38 -8.24
C LEU A 54 -21.06 -8.03 -7.99
N GLU A 55 -20.27 -6.99 -7.67
CA GLU A 55 -20.78 -5.64 -7.45
C GLU A 55 -19.83 -4.58 -8.04
N PRO A 56 -20.03 -4.19 -9.31
CA PRO A 56 -19.17 -3.22 -10.01
C PRO A 56 -19.11 -1.83 -9.36
N ARG A 57 -20.06 -1.52 -8.49
CA ARG A 57 -20.08 -0.25 -7.74
C ARG A 57 -19.00 -0.20 -6.66
N LEU A 58 -18.40 -1.35 -6.30
CA LEU A 58 -17.30 -1.42 -5.36
C LEU A 58 -15.97 -0.93 -5.94
N THR A 59 -15.80 -0.91 -7.28
CA THR A 59 -14.50 -0.64 -7.93
C THR A 59 -13.76 0.57 -7.36
N PRO A 60 -14.39 1.75 -7.13
CA PRO A 60 -13.70 2.93 -6.58
C PRO A 60 -13.33 2.83 -5.09
N TYR A 61 -13.70 1.73 -4.42
CA TYR A 61 -13.42 1.49 -3.01
C TYR A 61 -12.45 0.31 -2.81
N LEU A 62 -11.83 -0.20 -3.89
CA LEU A 62 -10.93 -1.34 -3.88
C LEU A 62 -9.45 -0.92 -3.97
N TRP A 63 -9.03 0.11 -3.25
CA TRP A 63 -7.64 0.59 -3.27
C TRP A 63 -6.60 -0.48 -2.89
N GLN A 64 -6.98 -1.48 -2.08
CA GLN A 64 -6.11 -2.62 -1.77
C GLN A 64 -5.80 -3.50 -3.00
N ARG A 65 -6.68 -3.49 -4.01
CA ARG A 65 -6.42 -4.11 -5.31
C ARG A 65 -5.29 -3.38 -6.04
N GLY A 66 -5.24 -2.05 -5.96
CA GLY A 66 -4.15 -1.24 -6.51
C GLY A 66 -2.80 -1.60 -5.88
N LEU A 67 -2.77 -1.79 -4.55
CA LEU A 67 -1.59 -2.30 -3.86
C LEU A 67 -1.21 -3.70 -4.34
N SER A 68 -2.18 -4.59 -4.50
CA SER A 68 -1.94 -5.94 -4.99
C SER A 68 -1.38 -5.93 -6.42
N TYR A 69 -1.86 -5.03 -7.29
CA TYR A 69 -1.28 -4.81 -8.60
C TYR A 69 0.17 -4.31 -8.54
N TYR A 70 0.49 -3.37 -7.64
CA TYR A 70 1.86 -2.91 -7.43
C TYR A 70 2.81 -4.08 -7.10
N TYR A 71 2.43 -4.94 -6.14
CA TYR A 71 3.26 -6.07 -5.76
C TYR A 71 3.27 -7.22 -6.79
N ALA A 72 2.31 -7.26 -7.71
CA ALA A 72 2.33 -8.16 -8.87
C ALA A 72 3.17 -7.63 -10.04
N GLY A 73 3.76 -6.42 -9.93
CA GLY A 73 4.45 -5.75 -11.04
C GLY A 73 3.50 -5.22 -12.12
N ARG A 74 2.19 -5.21 -11.86
CA ARG A 74 1.13 -4.72 -12.75
C ARG A 74 0.91 -3.22 -12.54
N PHE A 75 1.98 -2.45 -12.68
CA PHE A 75 2.01 -1.04 -12.25
C PHE A 75 1.01 -0.16 -12.99
N ALA A 76 0.80 -0.34 -14.29
CA ALA A 76 -0.19 0.42 -15.05
C ALA A 76 -1.62 0.20 -14.52
N GLU A 77 -1.95 -1.04 -14.15
CA GLU A 77 -3.26 -1.39 -13.59
C GLU A 77 -3.40 -0.88 -12.16
N GLY A 78 -2.31 -0.90 -11.38
CA GLY A 78 -2.25 -0.26 -10.07
C GLY A 78 -2.51 1.24 -10.14
N ALA A 79 -1.81 1.96 -11.03
CA ALA A 79 -2.01 3.39 -11.25
C ALA A 79 -3.46 3.68 -11.66
N GLY A 80 -4.03 2.91 -12.60
CA GLY A 80 -5.42 3.05 -13.02
C GLY A 80 -6.41 2.79 -11.88
N GLN A 81 -6.17 1.80 -11.02
CA GLN A 81 -7.02 1.56 -9.85
C GLN A 81 -7.02 2.76 -8.90
N PHE A 82 -5.84 3.31 -8.56
CA PHE A 82 -5.77 4.50 -7.70
C PHE A 82 -6.40 5.74 -8.33
N GLU A 83 -6.35 5.89 -9.66
CA GLU A 83 -7.09 6.96 -10.36
C GLU A 83 -8.60 6.81 -10.18
N VAL A 84 -9.12 5.59 -10.27
CA VAL A 84 -10.54 5.32 -10.01
C VAL A 84 -10.90 5.60 -8.55
N ASP A 85 -10.05 5.21 -7.60
CA ASP A 85 -10.30 5.44 -6.16
C ASP A 85 -10.34 6.95 -5.82
N LEU A 86 -9.45 7.73 -6.43
CA LEU A 86 -9.40 9.20 -6.27
C LEU A 86 -10.67 9.90 -6.79
N THR A 87 -11.51 9.24 -7.60
CA THR A 87 -12.82 9.81 -8.01
C THR A 87 -13.81 9.91 -6.86
N VAL A 88 -13.67 9.06 -5.83
CA VAL A 88 -14.51 9.07 -4.62
C VAL A 88 -13.76 9.56 -3.38
N ASN A 89 -12.43 9.41 -3.35
CA ASN A 89 -11.55 9.84 -2.26
C ASN A 89 -10.53 10.90 -2.71
N TYR A 90 -11.00 12.00 -3.32
CA TYR A 90 -10.14 13.00 -3.99
C TYR A 90 -9.17 13.78 -3.07
N GLN A 91 -9.21 13.56 -1.76
CA GLN A 91 -8.38 14.27 -0.77
C GLN A 91 -7.33 13.38 -0.10
N ASP A 92 -7.25 12.09 -0.43
CA ASP A 92 -6.31 11.20 0.24
C ASP A 92 -4.94 11.22 -0.43
N MET A 93 -3.95 11.61 0.37
CA MET A 93 -2.57 11.68 -0.07
C MET A 93 -2.00 10.29 -0.32
N GLU A 94 -2.48 9.26 0.38
CA GLU A 94 -1.91 7.92 0.24
C GLU A 94 -2.11 7.37 -1.17
N GLU A 95 -3.32 7.44 -1.72
CA GLU A 95 -3.66 6.98 -3.06
C GLU A 95 -2.90 7.78 -4.13
N THR A 96 -2.70 9.08 -3.89
CA THR A 96 -1.87 9.92 -4.77
C THR A 96 -0.41 9.46 -4.77
N LEU A 97 0.16 9.14 -3.60
CA LEU A 97 1.52 8.62 -3.48
C LEU A 97 1.64 7.20 -4.07
N TRP A 98 0.65 6.34 -3.89
CA TRP A 98 0.65 5.00 -4.48
C TRP A 98 0.52 5.02 -6.00
N ARG A 99 -0.28 5.93 -6.54
CA ARG A 99 -0.30 6.21 -7.98
C ARG A 99 1.07 6.68 -8.46
N TYR A 100 1.71 7.62 -7.75
CA TYR A 100 3.09 8.04 -8.05
C TYR A 100 4.03 6.84 -8.10
N LEU A 101 3.99 5.96 -7.09
CA LEU A 101 4.88 4.80 -7.00
C LEU A 101 4.70 3.86 -8.19
N CYS A 102 3.46 3.63 -8.62
CA CYS A 102 3.17 2.85 -9.83
C CYS A 102 3.76 3.50 -11.09
N VAL A 103 3.58 4.81 -11.26
CA VAL A 103 4.15 5.56 -12.41
C VAL A 103 5.68 5.55 -12.34
N ALA A 104 6.28 5.69 -11.16
CA ALA A 104 7.72 5.69 -10.99
C ALA A 104 8.34 4.35 -11.41
N GLN A 105 7.70 3.23 -11.08
CA GLN A 105 8.13 1.90 -11.51
C GLN A 105 7.99 1.68 -13.03
N THR A 106 7.08 2.41 -13.70
CA THR A 106 6.82 2.27 -15.14
C THR A 106 7.67 3.23 -15.99
N ASN A 107 7.82 4.47 -15.53
CA ASN A 107 8.33 5.60 -16.30
C ASN A 107 9.47 6.37 -15.60
N GLY A 108 9.82 6.01 -14.38
CA GLY A 108 10.81 6.72 -13.55
C GLY A 108 10.21 7.85 -12.71
N VAL A 109 11.02 8.31 -11.74
CA VAL A 109 10.61 9.30 -10.73
C VAL A 109 10.28 10.68 -11.32
N THR A 110 10.94 11.10 -12.40
CA THR A 110 10.71 12.43 -12.99
C THR A 110 9.31 12.53 -13.62
N PRO A 111 8.87 11.61 -14.50
CA PRO A 111 7.49 11.60 -14.97
C PRO A 111 6.47 11.42 -13.83
N ALA A 112 6.76 10.56 -12.86
CA ALA A 112 5.87 10.35 -11.72
C ALA A 112 5.61 11.65 -10.93
N ARG A 113 6.67 12.45 -10.71
CA ARG A 113 6.58 13.76 -10.03
C ARG A 113 5.76 14.78 -10.81
N GLN A 114 5.90 14.81 -12.13
CA GLN A 114 5.13 15.71 -13.00
C GLN A 114 3.64 15.36 -13.03
N CYS A 115 3.30 14.08 -12.83
CA CYS A 115 1.94 13.58 -12.77
C CYS A 115 1.35 13.51 -11.35
N LEU A 116 2.05 14.05 -10.34
CA LEU A 116 1.56 14.08 -8.96
C LEU A 116 0.32 14.98 -8.87
N LEU A 117 -0.77 14.44 -8.34
CA LEU A 117 -2.05 15.15 -8.25
C LEU A 117 -2.02 16.09 -7.04
N GLU A 118 -2.51 17.32 -7.21
CA GLU A 118 -2.57 18.28 -6.11
C GLU A 118 -3.61 17.85 -5.07
N VAL A 119 -3.17 17.57 -3.85
CA VAL A 119 -4.06 17.21 -2.73
C VAL A 119 -4.19 18.38 -1.77
N LYS A 120 -5.43 18.80 -1.48
CA LYS A 120 -5.71 19.90 -0.55
C LYS A 120 -6.07 19.37 0.83
N ASN A 121 -5.32 19.83 1.84
CA ASN A 121 -5.69 19.79 3.26
C ASN A 121 -5.85 18.41 3.93
N ASP A 122 -4.90 17.47 3.75
CA ASP A 122 -4.83 16.31 4.66
C ASP A 122 -4.51 16.80 6.09
N PRO A 123 -5.27 16.40 7.13
CA PRO A 123 -5.04 16.83 8.51
C PRO A 123 -3.73 16.28 9.11
N ARG A 124 -3.22 15.15 8.59
CA ARG A 124 -2.03 14.46 9.09
C ARG A 124 -0.77 15.20 8.63
N LEU A 125 0.00 15.73 9.58
CA LEU A 125 1.27 16.42 9.27
C LEU A 125 2.24 15.51 8.50
N VAL A 126 2.31 14.23 8.87
CA VAL A 126 3.17 13.25 8.20
C VAL A 126 2.84 13.11 6.72
N MET A 127 1.56 13.06 6.35
CA MET A 127 1.16 12.91 4.95
C MET A 127 1.48 14.16 4.13
N ARG A 128 1.26 15.35 4.70
CA ARG A 128 1.68 16.61 4.06
C ARG A 128 3.18 16.63 3.77
N ARG A 129 4.00 16.19 4.74
CA ARG A 129 5.45 16.11 4.55
C ARG A 129 5.87 15.04 3.55
N LEU A 130 5.20 13.90 3.53
CA LEU A 130 5.44 12.86 2.53
C LEU A 130 5.07 13.34 1.14
N TYR A 131 3.98 14.08 0.99
CA TYR A 131 3.66 14.76 -0.25
C TYR A 131 4.77 15.73 -0.68
N ASP A 132 5.23 16.61 0.23
CA ASP A 132 6.34 17.53 -0.03
C ASP A 132 7.60 16.77 -0.52
N LEU A 133 7.94 15.64 0.12
CA LEU A 133 9.08 14.80 -0.27
C LEU A 133 8.95 14.31 -1.72
N TYR A 134 7.81 13.72 -2.08
CA TYR A 134 7.59 13.15 -3.42
C TYR A 134 7.48 14.24 -4.50
N ALA A 135 6.96 15.41 -4.14
CA ALA A 135 6.96 16.61 -4.96
C ALA A 135 8.37 17.24 -5.13
N GLY A 136 9.37 16.79 -4.37
CA GLY A 136 10.74 17.33 -4.39
C GLY A 136 10.93 18.60 -3.56
N GLY A 137 10.00 18.90 -2.65
CA GLY A 137 9.99 20.07 -1.77
C GLY A 137 10.78 19.90 -0.46
N CYS A 138 11.14 18.67 -0.07
CA CYS A 138 12.00 18.42 1.09
C CYS A 138 12.82 17.12 0.95
N SER A 139 13.83 16.95 1.80
CA SER A 139 14.62 15.72 1.88
C SER A 139 14.02 14.71 2.87
N PRO A 140 14.33 13.40 2.75
CA PRO A 140 13.95 12.41 3.76
C PRO A 140 14.39 12.79 5.18
N ASP A 141 15.58 13.36 5.35
CA ASP A 141 16.10 13.79 6.65
C ASP A 141 15.28 14.92 7.27
N ASP A 142 14.86 15.90 6.46
CA ASP A 142 14.04 17.02 6.94
C ASP A 142 12.67 16.53 7.42
N LEU A 143 12.09 15.56 6.69
CA LEU A 143 10.85 14.90 7.10
C LEU A 143 11.04 14.14 8.42
N LEU A 144 12.05 13.26 8.48
CA LEU A 144 12.27 12.37 9.62
C LEU A 144 12.58 13.14 10.92
N LYS A 145 13.33 14.25 10.85
CA LYS A 145 13.59 15.13 12.01
C LYS A 145 12.30 15.62 12.66
N LEU A 146 11.25 15.87 11.88
CA LEU A 146 9.98 16.38 12.36
C LEU A 146 9.03 15.27 12.86
N THR A 147 9.12 14.07 12.30
CA THR A 147 8.10 13.03 12.50
C THR A 147 8.52 11.89 13.40
N ILE A 148 9.81 11.55 13.47
CA ILE A 148 10.26 10.29 14.09
C ILE A 148 10.03 10.21 15.60
N ASN A 149 10.01 11.35 16.28
CA ASN A 149 9.83 11.46 17.73
C ASN A 149 8.38 11.76 18.15
N GLN A 150 7.43 11.70 17.22
CA GLN A 150 6.01 11.88 17.53
C GLN A 150 5.41 10.56 18.04
N ASP A 151 4.22 10.19 17.59
CA ASP A 151 3.58 8.94 17.96
C ASP A 151 4.00 7.77 17.05
N LYS A 152 3.69 6.56 17.49
CA LYS A 152 4.04 5.31 16.80
C LYS A 152 3.51 5.24 15.36
N ARG A 153 2.29 5.73 15.11
CA ARG A 153 1.66 5.70 13.78
C ARG A 153 2.38 6.68 12.85
N THR A 154 2.69 7.89 13.33
CA THR A 154 3.48 8.86 12.57
C THR A 154 4.89 8.32 12.23
N LYS A 155 5.55 7.70 13.20
CA LYS A 155 6.87 7.06 13.00
C LYS A 155 6.81 5.94 11.96
N PHE A 156 5.80 5.07 12.06
CA PHE A 156 5.54 4.00 11.10
C PHE A 156 5.38 4.54 9.67
N TYR A 157 4.46 5.48 9.46
CA TYR A 157 4.18 6.02 8.12
C TYR A 157 5.38 6.77 7.52
N SER A 158 6.15 7.47 8.36
CA SER A 158 7.38 8.14 7.93
C SER A 158 8.39 7.15 7.37
N HIS A 159 8.66 6.06 8.10
CA HIS A 159 9.60 5.05 7.64
C HIS A 159 9.08 4.24 6.46
N LEU A 160 7.79 3.90 6.43
CA LEU A 160 7.21 3.17 5.31
C LEU A 160 7.39 3.95 3.99
N TYR A 161 6.89 5.18 3.94
CA TYR A 161 6.89 5.94 2.68
C TYR A 161 8.26 6.51 2.31
N VAL A 162 9.16 6.76 3.27
CA VAL A 162 10.58 7.04 2.97
C VAL A 162 11.26 5.81 2.39
N GLY A 163 10.96 4.60 2.91
CA GLY A 163 11.46 3.35 2.33
C GLY A 163 10.99 3.15 0.89
N LEU A 164 9.71 3.38 0.62
CA LEU A 164 9.15 3.32 -0.74
C LEU A 164 9.73 4.40 -1.67
N TYR A 165 10.00 5.59 -1.15
CA TYR A 165 10.66 6.67 -1.89
C TYR A 165 12.06 6.25 -2.35
N PHE A 166 12.86 5.68 -1.44
CA PHE A 166 14.19 5.18 -1.79
C PHE A 166 14.15 4.00 -2.75
N GLU A 167 13.13 3.13 -2.68
CA GLU A 167 12.93 2.07 -3.70
C GLU A 167 12.74 2.70 -5.09
N ALA A 168 11.86 3.69 -5.21
CA ALA A 168 11.59 4.38 -6.47
C ALA A 168 12.82 5.13 -7.03
N GLU A 169 13.67 5.67 -6.15
CA GLU A 169 14.94 6.32 -6.49
C GLU A 169 16.12 5.32 -6.69
N ASN A 170 15.85 4.00 -6.72
CA ASN A 170 16.84 2.93 -6.87
C ASN A 170 17.91 2.87 -5.75
N GLN A 171 17.61 3.40 -4.56
CA GLN A 171 18.48 3.36 -3.37
C GLN A 171 18.06 2.21 -2.45
N ILE A 172 18.30 0.98 -2.91
CA ILE A 172 17.74 -0.24 -2.32
C ILE A 172 18.15 -0.48 -0.86
N GLU A 173 19.41 -0.20 -0.50
CA GLU A 173 19.89 -0.39 0.88
C GLU A 173 19.17 0.52 1.87
N LEU A 174 18.99 1.79 1.51
CA LEU A 174 18.26 2.77 2.32
C LEU A 174 16.78 2.40 2.41
N SER A 175 16.19 1.94 1.29
CA SER A 175 14.83 1.43 1.28
C SER A 175 14.64 0.30 2.30
N GLN A 176 15.50 -0.72 2.26
CA GLN A 176 15.45 -1.85 3.18
C GLN A 176 15.62 -1.45 4.64
N GLN A 177 16.54 -0.52 4.93
CA GLN A 177 16.71 0.00 6.28
C GLN A 177 15.42 0.63 6.80
N HIS A 178 14.80 1.51 6.03
CA HIS A 178 13.58 2.20 6.44
C HIS A 178 12.36 1.28 6.51
N ILE A 179 12.19 0.35 5.56
CA ILE A 179 11.14 -0.68 5.64
C ILE A 179 11.35 -1.56 6.87
N GLY A 180 12.59 -1.92 7.20
CA GLY A 180 12.93 -2.65 8.42
C GLY A 180 12.51 -1.92 9.69
N GLN A 181 12.72 -0.59 9.76
CA GLN A 181 12.24 0.22 10.87
C GLN A 181 10.70 0.28 10.91
N ALA A 182 10.04 0.43 9.76
CA ALA A 182 8.57 0.44 9.70
C ALA A 182 7.95 -0.88 10.21
N VAL A 183 8.54 -2.03 9.87
CA VAL A 183 8.07 -3.35 10.35
C VAL A 183 8.17 -3.48 11.87
N GLN A 184 9.21 -2.89 12.49
CA GLN A 184 9.37 -2.87 13.95
C GLN A 184 8.27 -2.04 14.64
N GLU A 185 7.74 -1.02 13.96
CA GLU A 185 6.65 -0.17 14.46
C GLU A 185 5.27 -0.79 14.25
N LYS A 186 5.01 -1.94 14.91
CA LYS A 186 3.72 -2.64 14.79
C LYS A 186 2.53 -1.78 15.21
N ILE A 187 1.69 -1.45 14.24
CA ILE A 187 0.39 -0.78 14.44
C ILE A 187 -0.75 -1.71 13.97
N ASP A 188 -1.96 -1.49 14.50
CA ASP A 188 -3.16 -2.24 14.09
C ASP A 188 -3.77 -1.57 12.85
N ASP A 189 -3.06 -1.73 11.72
CA ASP A 189 -3.39 -1.10 10.44
C ASP A 189 -3.02 -2.05 9.29
N TYR A 190 -3.77 -1.96 8.18
CA TYR A 190 -3.48 -2.73 6.97
C TYR A 190 -2.09 -2.40 6.42
N MET A 191 -1.67 -1.14 6.53
CA MET A 191 -0.39 -0.68 6.01
C MET A 191 0.81 -1.30 6.73
N TRP A 192 0.68 -1.71 8.00
CA TRP A 192 1.75 -2.46 8.68
C TRP A 192 1.99 -3.81 8.02
N TYR A 193 0.93 -4.52 7.64
CA TYR A 193 1.08 -5.77 6.88
C TYR A 193 1.69 -5.52 5.51
N LEU A 194 1.37 -4.39 4.86
CA LEU A 194 2.03 -4.00 3.63
C LEU A 194 3.54 -3.83 3.82
N ALA A 195 4.00 -3.21 4.91
CA ALA A 195 5.44 -3.11 5.21
C ALA A 195 6.08 -4.51 5.37
N CYS A 196 5.40 -5.44 6.03
CA CYS A 196 5.86 -6.83 6.16
C CYS A 196 5.89 -7.57 4.81
N VAL A 197 4.87 -7.38 3.97
CA VAL A 197 4.78 -7.95 2.61
C VAL A 197 5.90 -7.37 1.75
N HIS A 198 6.13 -6.06 1.82
CA HIS A 198 7.22 -5.39 1.12
C HIS A 198 8.57 -5.99 1.51
N GLN A 199 8.86 -6.07 2.81
CA GLN A 199 10.10 -6.66 3.32
C GLN A 199 10.27 -8.10 2.82
N LYS A 200 9.20 -8.91 2.86
CA LYS A 200 9.24 -10.31 2.42
C LYS A 200 9.52 -10.44 0.92
N LEU A 201 8.87 -9.63 0.08
CA LEU A 201 8.94 -9.74 -1.38
C LEU A 201 10.15 -9.01 -2.00
N ARG A 202 10.72 -8.02 -1.31
CA ARG A 202 11.82 -7.18 -1.82
C ARG A 202 13.17 -7.42 -1.13
N SER A 203 13.24 -8.34 -0.16
CA SER A 203 14.51 -8.73 0.46
C SER A 203 15.32 -9.65 -0.46
N PRO A 204 16.64 -9.42 -0.63
CA PRO A 204 17.53 -10.24 -1.45
C PRO A 204 17.78 -11.65 -0.87
N LEU A 205 17.26 -11.95 0.33
CA LEU A 205 17.43 -13.24 0.99
C LEU A 205 16.64 -14.40 0.34
N PHE A 206 15.85 -14.11 -0.70
CA PHE A 206 15.04 -15.11 -1.41
C PHE A 206 15.19 -15.06 -2.95
N SER A 207 16.22 -14.39 -3.49
CA SER A 207 16.57 -14.42 -4.92
C SER A 207 17.74 -15.35 -5.20
#